data_AF-A0A453AB98-F1
#
_entry.id   AF-A0A453AB98-F1
#
_cell.length_a   1.000
_cell.length_b   1.000
_cell.length_c   1.000
_cell.angle_alpha   90.00
_cell.angle_beta   90.00
_cell.angle_gamma   90.00
#
_symmetry.space_group_name_H-M   'P 1'
#
loop_
_entity.id
_entity.type
_entity.pdbx_description
1 polymer ?
#
loop_
_entity_poly.entity_id
_entity_poly.type
_entity_poly.pdbx_seq_one_letter_code
_entity_poly.pdbx_strand_id
1 'polypeptide(L)'
;MPCHLILSKLADKCPSAVLAVLDSLVEPLEKTIGHKPKSDAVKQEIDRNEDMIRSALRAIAAVNRISGSDYSMKLKNLMSKITATPSLAEKYNSVRSE
;
A
#
# COMPACT_ATOMS: atom_id res chain seq x y z
N MET A 1 -6.66 -4.19 -7.83
CA MET A 1 -7.14 -2.96 -8.50
C MET A 1 -6.16 -2.50 -9.57
N PRO A 2 -6.63 -1.98 -10.72
CA PRO A 2 -5.75 -1.61 -11.84
C PRO A 2 -4.68 -0.58 -11.48
N CYS A 3 -5.03 0.48 -10.74
CA CYS A 3 -4.10 1.55 -10.36
C CYS A 3 -2.93 1.05 -9.50
N HIS A 4 -3.21 0.23 -8.48
CA HIS A 4 -2.17 -0.36 -7.62
C HIS A 4 -1.25 -1.29 -8.40
N LEU A 5 -1.81 -2.11 -9.31
CA LEU A 5 -1.01 -2.99 -10.17
C LEU A 5 -0.10 -2.19 -11.10
N ILE A 6 -0.62 -1.11 -11.70
CA ILE A 6 0.17 -0.20 -12.53
C ILE A 6 1.30 0.42 -11.71
N LEU A 7 1.00 0.91 -10.49
CA LEU A 7 2.02 1.47 -9.59
C LEU A 7 3.11 0.44 -9.25
N SER A 8 2.75 -0.81 -8.93
CA SER A 8 3.73 -1.88 -8.71
C SER A 8 4.62 -2.09 -9.93
N LYS A 9 4.05 -2.13 -11.15
CA LYS A 9 4.83 -2.28 -12.38
C LYS A 9 5.74 -1.07 -12.64
N LEU A 10 5.28 0.14 -12.32
CA LEU A 10 6.07 1.37 -12.45
C LEU A 10 7.24 1.40 -11.46
N ALA A 11 7.05 0.86 -10.24
CA ALA A 11 8.14 0.74 -9.27
C ALA A 11 9.31 -0.10 -9.83
N ASP A 12 9.00 -1.16 -10.59
CA ASP A 12 10.01 -2.02 -11.20
C ASP A 12 10.59 -1.45 -12.51
N LYS A 13 9.74 -0.84 -13.36
CA LYS A 13 10.14 -0.39 -14.71
C LYS A 13 10.67 1.04 -14.77
N CYS A 14 10.18 1.91 -13.88
CA CYS A 14 10.47 3.35 -13.86
C CYS A 14 10.73 3.85 -12.42
N PRO A 15 11.64 3.24 -11.64
CA PRO A 15 11.81 3.53 -10.21
C PRO A 15 12.09 5.01 -9.92
N SER A 16 12.92 5.67 -10.73
CA SER A 16 13.24 7.09 -10.56
C SER A 16 12.01 8.00 -10.69
N ALA A 17 11.10 7.69 -11.61
CA ALA A 17 9.87 8.45 -11.78
C ALA A 17 8.93 8.27 -10.57
N VAL A 18 8.87 7.06 -10.01
CA VAL A 18 8.08 6.78 -8.79
C VAL A 18 8.69 7.48 -7.58
N LEU A 19 10.02 7.46 -7.43
CA LEU A 19 10.71 8.18 -6.35
C LEU A 19 10.46 9.69 -6.39
N ALA A 20 10.47 10.28 -7.59
CA ALA A 20 10.24 11.71 -7.76
C ALA A 20 8.87 12.18 -7.24
N VAL A 21 7.89 11.28 -7.16
CA VAL A 21 6.53 11.57 -6.69
C VAL A 21 6.16 10.80 -5.42
N LEU A 22 7.09 10.09 -4.79
CA LEU A 22 6.85 9.14 -3.69
C LEU A 22 6.02 9.76 -2.56
N ASP A 23 6.41 10.95 -2.11
CA ASP A 23 5.74 11.65 -1.01
C ASP A 23 4.27 12.01 -1.29
N SER A 24 3.89 12.12 -2.57
CA SER A 24 2.51 12.35 -2.99
C SER A 24 1.69 11.05 -3.05
N LEU A 25 2.35 9.90 -3.22
CA LEU A 25 1.71 8.58 -3.25
C LEU A 25 1.37 8.05 -1.86
N VAL A 26 2.07 8.49 -0.82
CA VAL A 26 1.90 7.99 0.55
C VAL A 26 0.48 8.23 1.08
N GLU A 27 -0.03 9.46 0.95
CA GLU A 27 -1.35 9.82 1.49
C GLU A 27 -2.51 9.00 0.89
N PRO A 28 -2.67 8.86 -0.44
CA PRO A 28 -3.75 8.05 -1.01
C PRO A 28 -3.62 6.56 -0.67
N LEU A 29 -2.39 6.03 -0.57
CA LEU A 29 -2.16 4.65 -0.14
C LEU A 29 -2.54 4.45 1.33
N GLU A 30 -2.17 5.40 2.21
CA GLU A 30 -2.52 5.37 3.63
C GLU A 30 -4.05 5.42 3.84
N LYS A 31 -4.75 6.32 3.11
CA LYS A 31 -6.21 6.39 3.15
C LYS A 31 -6.86 5.06 2.75
N THR A 32 -6.29 4.40 1.74
CA THR A 32 -6.82 3.12 1.24
C THR A 32 -6.68 2.01 2.28
N ILE A 33 -5.50 1.84 2.89
CA ILE A 33 -5.29 0.79 3.90
C ILE A 33 -6.00 1.08 5.23
N GLY A 34 -6.29 2.35 5.52
CA GLY A 34 -7.03 2.80 6.70
C GLY A 34 -8.55 2.80 6.52
N HIS A 35 -9.06 2.53 5.32
CA HIS A 35 -10.49 2.58 5.04
C HIS A 35 -11.24 1.45 5.78
N LYS A 36 -12.26 1.86 6.55
CA LYS A 36 -13.15 0.95 7.27
C LYS A 36 -14.55 1.05 6.65
N PRO A 37 -15.13 -0.07 6.21
CA PRO A 37 -16.52 -0.09 5.77
C PRO A 37 -17.46 0.40 6.87
N LYS A 38 -18.64 0.88 6.48
CA LYS A 38 -19.69 1.24 7.43
C LYS A 38 -20.18 0.00 8.19
N SER A 39 -20.78 0.20 9.35
CA SER A 39 -21.29 -0.89 10.19
C SER A 39 -22.40 -1.71 9.54
N ASP A 40 -23.12 -1.12 8.60
CA ASP A 40 -24.21 -1.72 7.82
C ASP A 40 -23.74 -2.26 6.46
N ALA A 41 -22.42 -2.24 6.20
CA ALA A 41 -21.86 -2.76 4.95
C ALA A 41 -22.18 -4.24 4.79
N VAL A 42 -22.68 -4.63 3.61
CA VAL A 42 -22.95 -6.03 3.32
C VAL A 42 -21.63 -6.80 3.13
N LYS A 43 -21.66 -8.12 3.31
CA LYS A 43 -20.46 -8.97 3.22
C LYS A 43 -19.62 -8.72 1.95
N GLN A 44 -20.28 -8.53 0.81
CA GLN A 44 -19.60 -8.25 -0.47
C GLN A 44 -18.81 -6.93 -0.45
N GLU A 45 -19.29 -5.91 0.26
CA GLU A 45 -18.58 -4.63 0.39
C GLU A 45 -17.36 -4.76 1.29
N ILE A 46 -17.47 -5.55 2.36
CA ILE A 46 -16.37 -5.87 3.27
C ILE A 46 -15.28 -6.64 2.51
N ASP A 47 -15.66 -7.68 1.78
CA ASP A 47 -14.72 -8.50 0.99
C ASP A 47 -14.00 -7.64 -0.08
N ARG A 48 -14.74 -6.75 -0.76
CA ARG A 48 -14.14 -5.80 -1.73
C ARG A 48 -13.17 -4.83 -1.07
N ASN A 49 -13.47 -4.35 0.13
CA ASN A 49 -12.56 -3.50 0.90
C ASN A 49 -11.28 -4.26 1.27
N GLU A 50 -11.40 -5.52 1.68
CA GLU A 50 -10.26 -6.38 2.00
C GLU A 50 -9.36 -6.64 0.78
N ASP A 51 -9.95 -6.86 -0.40
CA ASP A 51 -9.22 -6.94 -1.67
C ASP A 51 -8.51 -5.62 -2.02
N MET A 52 -9.17 -4.49 -1.77
CA MET A 52 -8.61 -3.15 -1.98
C MET A 52 -7.38 -2.91 -1.10
N ILE A 53 -7.48 -3.21 0.19
CA ILE A 53 -6.39 -3.09 1.17
C ILE A 53 -5.22 -3.98 0.76
N ARG A 54 -5.45 -5.26 0.45
CA ARG A 54 -4.39 -6.17 -0.03
C ARG A 54 -3.74 -5.67 -1.32
N SER A 55 -4.53 -5.12 -2.25
CA SER A 55 -4.02 -4.53 -3.48
C SER A 55 -3.13 -3.30 -3.22
N ALA A 56 -3.49 -2.45 -2.26
CA ALA A 56 -2.68 -1.28 -1.88
C ALA A 56 -1.39 -1.69 -1.17
N LEU A 57 -1.45 -2.68 -0.27
CA LEU A 57 -0.27 -3.21 0.43
C LEU A 57 0.76 -3.81 -0.55
N ARG A 58 0.32 -4.48 -1.62
CA ARG A 58 1.21 -4.94 -2.71
C ARG A 58 1.93 -3.78 -3.40
N ALA A 59 1.22 -2.68 -3.65
CA ALA A 59 1.82 -1.50 -4.25
C ALA A 59 2.84 -0.84 -3.31
N ILE A 60 2.51 -0.72 -2.02
CA ILE A 60 3.42 -0.21 -0.99
C ILE A 60 4.68 -1.08 -0.91
N ALA A 61 4.53 -2.42 -0.91
CA ALA A 61 5.65 -3.34 -0.89
C ALA A 61 6.58 -3.16 -2.10
N ALA A 62 6.02 -2.99 -3.31
CA ALA A 62 6.80 -2.73 -4.51
C ALA A 62 7.56 -1.39 -4.42
N VAL A 63 6.89 -0.33 -3.98
CA VAL A 63 7.49 1.01 -3.81
C VAL A 63 8.60 1.00 -2.75
N ASN A 64 8.40 0.29 -1.63
CA ASN A 64 9.37 0.19 -0.54
C ASN A 64 10.62 -0.64 -0.90
N ARG A 65 10.61 -1.38 -2.02
CA ARG A 65 11.80 -2.08 -2.55
C ARG A 65 12.68 -1.19 -3.42
N ILE A 66 12.21 -0.01 -3.82
CA ILE A 66 13.00 0.89 -4.66
C ILE A 66 14.16 1.46 -3.84
N SER A 67 15.39 1.32 -4.35
CA SER A 67 16.56 1.94 -3.72
C SER A 67 16.39 3.46 -3.60
N GLY A 68 16.55 4.01 -2.40
CA GLY A 68 16.32 5.43 -2.12
C GLY A 68 14.91 5.77 -1.63
N SER A 69 13.98 4.80 -1.58
CA SER A 69 12.66 5.03 -0.99
C SER A 69 12.75 5.34 0.51
N ASP A 70 13.83 4.91 1.17
CA ASP A 70 14.12 5.19 2.57
C ASP A 70 14.45 6.66 2.85
N TYR A 71 14.76 7.48 1.85
CA TYR A 71 14.90 8.94 2.06
C TYR A 71 13.55 9.63 2.33
N SER A 72 12.43 9.00 1.95
CA SER A 72 11.10 9.53 2.25
C SER A 72 10.72 9.25 3.71
N MET A 73 10.67 10.32 4.52
CA MET A 73 10.14 10.23 5.89
C MET A 73 8.66 9.82 5.90
N LYS A 74 7.88 10.24 4.90
CA LYS A 74 6.46 9.86 4.80
C LYS A 74 6.29 8.36 4.60
N LEU A 75 7.07 7.77 3.69
CA LEU A 75 7.04 6.33 3.48
C LEU A 75 7.51 5.57 4.73
N LYS A 76 8.59 6.02 5.38
CA LYS A 76 9.06 5.44 6.65
C LYS A 76 7.97 5.42 7.71
N ASN A 77 7.27 6.54 7.90
CA ASN A 77 6.16 6.63 8.86
C ASN A 77 4.99 5.71 8.49
N LEU A 78 4.64 5.61 7.21
CA LEU A 78 3.62 4.69 6.72
C LEU A 78 4.02 3.23 7.00
N MET A 79 5.27 2.87 6.74
CA MET A 79 5.78 1.52 7.03
C MET A 79 5.73 1.20 8.53
N SER A 80 6.10 2.14 9.39
CA SER A 80 5.96 1.98 10.84
C SER A 80 4.51 1.80 11.28
N LYS A 81 3.55 2.50 10.66
CA LYS A 81 2.12 2.32 10.94
C LYS A 81 1.62 0.93 10.52
N ILE A 82 2.04 0.46 9.36
CA ILE A 82 1.67 -0.87 8.84
C ILE A 82 2.20 -1.96 9.77
N THR A 83 3.46 -1.88 10.19
CA THR A 83 4.07 -2.90 11.07
C THR A 83 3.55 -2.83 12.50
N ALA A 84 3.17 -1.65 13.00
CA ALA A 84 2.58 -1.47 14.33
C ALA A 84 1.11 -1.92 14.41
N THR A 85 0.42 -2.09 13.28
CA THR A 85 -0.98 -2.51 13.24
C THR A 85 -1.06 -4.00 12.91
N PRO A 86 -1.41 -4.90 13.86
CA PRO A 86 -1.29 -6.35 13.66
C PRO A 86 -2.02 -6.87 12.41
N SER A 87 -3.26 -6.41 12.17
CA SER A 87 -4.07 -6.83 11.02
C SER A 87 -3.51 -6.35 9.68
N LEU A 88 -2.83 -5.20 9.64
CA LEU A 88 -2.14 -4.72 8.43
C LEU A 88 -0.80 -5.41 8.26
N ALA A 89 -0.06 -5.65 9.35
CA ALA A 89 1.22 -6.35 9.33
C ALA A 89 1.07 -7.77 8.78
N GLU A 90 0.05 -8.51 9.22
CA GLU A 90 -0.26 -9.85 8.73
C GLU A 90 -0.55 -9.85 7.22
N LYS A 91 -1.46 -8.97 6.76
CA LYS A 91 -1.78 -8.80 5.33
C LYS A 91 -0.55 -8.39 4.53
N TYR A 92 0.26 -7.47 5.05
CA TYR A 92 1.47 -6.98 4.39
C TYR A 92 2.50 -8.10 4.21
N ASN A 93 2.70 -8.93 5.24
CA ASN A 93 3.59 -10.08 5.17
C ASN A 93 3.10 -11.12 4.14
N SER A 94 1.79 -11.41 4.14
CA SER A 94 1.17 -12.33 3.18
C SER A 94 1.37 -11.89 1.73
N VAL A 95 1.15 -10.60 1.43
CA VAL A 95 1.29 -10.11 0.05
C VAL A 95 2.73 -9.88 -0.39
N ARG A 96 3.69 -9.89 0.54
CA ARG A 96 5.13 -9.80 0.23
C ARG A 96 5.70 -11.16 -0.19
N SER A 97 5.06 -12.25 0.22
CA SER A 97 5.43 -13.62 -0.14
C SER A 97 4.78 -14.14 -1.44
N GLU A 98 3.89 -13.35 -2.05
CA GLU A 98 3.28 -13.62 -3.36
C GLU A 98 4.17 -13.13 -4.51
#